data_AF-A0A9P1GJU6-F1
#
_entry.id   AF-A0A9P1GJU6-F1
#
_cell.length_a   1.000
_cell.length_b   1.000
_cell.length_c   1.000
_cell.angle_alpha   90.00
_cell.angle_beta   90.00
_cell.angle_gamma   90.00
#
_symmetry.space_group_name_H-M   'P 1'
#
loop_
_entity.id
_entity.type
_entity.pdbx_description
1 polymer ?
#
loop_
_entity_poly.entity_id
_entity_poly.type
_entity_poly.pdbx_seq_one_letter_code
_entity_poly.pdbx_strand_id
1 'polypeptide(L)'
;MADSEETQDAMVTQTEPEPSLCLKCGMPVSEDDGKFKGAGITCSACQNVYQMLYRHLGGYPSTLQTMSPDDQQKFFRTSNRSAPKNGRWSVLRANLITEMTRFKVEQVTRTVEQKFLPLGVWQTQGFDTDKVMAKGERRDCEVFGEVWAAPLLTVKHEDIRGSMEKEVATKEYTLKEKKQVKTKAKAKVGALSEQAGHEQLQIDEDCWSIPSSDEAPQTTESKAAKV
;
A
#
# COMPACT_ATOMS: atom_id res chain seq x y z
N MET A 1 21.66 -59.32 46.91
CA MET A 1 21.72 -57.86 46.78
C MET A 1 22.82 -57.55 45.79
N ALA A 2 22.46 -57.32 44.53
CA ALA A 2 23.33 -56.77 43.52
C ALA A 2 22.42 -56.05 42.52
N ASP A 3 22.71 -54.76 42.40
CA ASP A 3 21.94 -53.67 41.79
C ASP A 3 21.78 -53.86 40.28
N SER A 4 20.56 -53.67 39.78
CA SER A 4 20.29 -53.56 38.33
C SER A 4 20.35 -52.08 37.96
N GLU A 5 21.42 -51.68 37.28
CA GLU A 5 21.57 -50.33 36.72
C GLU A 5 20.66 -50.17 35.49
N GLU A 6 19.51 -49.54 35.68
CA GLU A 6 18.61 -49.10 34.63
C GLU A 6 19.13 -47.77 34.05
N THR A 7 19.81 -47.83 32.90
CA THR A 7 20.24 -46.63 32.18
C THR A 7 19.10 -46.18 31.28
N GLN A 8 18.45 -45.07 31.65
CA GLN A 8 17.39 -44.46 30.85
C GLN A 8 18.01 -43.50 29.81
N ASP A 9 17.95 -43.89 28.54
CA ASP A 9 18.29 -43.05 27.38
C ASP A 9 17.28 -41.89 27.26
N ALA A 10 17.74 -40.69 27.57
CA ALA A 10 16.99 -39.46 27.34
C ALA A 10 16.96 -39.14 25.83
N MET A 11 15.82 -39.42 25.18
CA MET A 11 15.53 -38.94 23.83
C MET A 11 15.52 -37.41 23.81
N VAL A 12 16.56 -36.82 23.20
CA VAL A 12 16.60 -35.40 22.84
C VAL A 12 15.66 -35.17 21.67
N THR A 13 14.44 -34.72 21.97
CA THR A 13 13.49 -34.21 20.96
C THR A 13 14.07 -32.92 20.38
N GLN A 14 14.64 -33.00 19.18
CA GLN A 14 15.02 -31.81 18.42
C GLN A 14 13.75 -31.09 18.00
N THR A 15 13.42 -29.99 18.67
CA THR A 15 12.40 -29.04 18.23
C THR A 15 12.96 -28.33 16.99
N GLU A 16 12.52 -28.75 15.80
CA GLU A 16 12.84 -28.03 14.57
C GLU A 16 12.37 -26.56 14.71
N PRO A 17 13.21 -25.57 14.34
CA PRO A 17 12.82 -24.18 14.44
C PRO A 17 11.64 -23.92 13.50
N GLU A 18 10.52 -23.48 14.07
CA GLU A 18 9.33 -23.15 13.27
C GLU A 18 9.70 -22.12 12.19
N PRO A 19 9.32 -22.37 10.92
CA PRO A 19 9.70 -21.48 9.83
C PRO A 19 9.08 -20.10 10.03
N SER A 20 9.92 -19.09 10.17
CA SER A 20 9.48 -17.70 10.33
C SER A 20 8.73 -17.22 9.08
N LEU A 21 7.56 -16.60 9.26
CA LEU A 21 6.73 -16.11 8.16
C LEU A 21 7.09 -14.67 7.75
N CYS A 22 7.12 -14.41 6.45
CA CYS A 22 7.34 -13.06 5.91
C CYS A 22 6.20 -12.10 6.29
N LEU A 23 6.51 -10.97 6.93
CA LEU A 23 5.53 -9.93 7.28
C LEU A 23 4.74 -9.36 6.09
N LYS A 24 5.30 -9.45 4.87
CA LYS A 24 4.71 -8.84 3.66
C LYS A 24 3.94 -9.82 2.80
N CYS A 25 4.36 -11.07 2.66
CA CYS A 25 3.68 -12.03 1.80
C CYS A 25 3.13 -13.26 2.54
N GLY A 26 3.41 -13.40 3.84
CA GLY A 26 2.97 -14.52 4.65
C GLY A 26 3.58 -15.87 4.25
N MET A 27 4.58 -15.89 3.36
CA MET A 27 5.26 -17.13 2.97
C MET A 27 6.36 -17.48 3.98
N PRO A 28 6.65 -18.77 4.21
CA PRO A 28 7.77 -19.19 5.04
C PRO A 28 9.09 -18.69 4.46
N VAL A 29 9.98 -18.22 5.34
CA VAL A 29 11.28 -17.66 4.98
C VAL A 29 12.35 -18.38 5.80
N SER A 30 13.36 -18.91 5.11
CA SER A 30 14.58 -19.38 5.76
C SER A 30 15.31 -18.20 6.40
N GLU A 31 15.88 -18.40 7.58
CA GLU A 31 16.56 -17.33 8.33
C GLU A 31 17.68 -16.64 7.52
N ASP A 32 18.32 -17.39 6.61
CA ASP A 32 19.38 -16.88 5.73
C ASP A 32 18.90 -15.95 4.61
N ASP A 33 17.64 -16.08 4.18
CA ASP A 33 17.06 -15.37 3.02
C ASP A 33 16.24 -14.12 3.40
N GLY A 34 16.05 -13.92 4.70
CA GLY A 34 15.25 -12.83 5.24
C GLY A 34 16.08 -11.67 5.75
N LYS A 35 15.53 -10.45 5.62
CA LYS A 35 16.03 -9.29 6.35
C LYS A 35 15.13 -9.04 7.56
N PHE A 36 15.73 -9.05 8.74
CA PHE A 36 15.05 -8.65 9.97
C PHE A 36 14.82 -7.14 9.99
N LYS A 37 13.59 -6.73 10.26
CA LYS A 37 13.21 -5.34 10.51
C LYS A 37 12.39 -5.28 11.78
N GLY A 38 13.02 -4.88 12.89
CA GLY A 38 12.38 -4.89 14.20
C GLY A 38 11.94 -6.31 14.58
N ALA A 39 10.66 -6.48 14.93
CA ALA A 39 10.09 -7.72 15.46
C ALA A 39 9.71 -8.78 14.40
N GLY A 40 10.11 -8.64 13.13
CA GLY A 40 9.81 -9.69 12.14
C GLY A 40 10.69 -9.69 10.90
N ILE A 41 10.49 -10.73 10.10
CA ILE A 41 11.31 -11.05 8.92
C ILE A 41 10.60 -10.63 7.63
N THR A 42 11.35 -10.07 6.69
CA THR A 42 10.87 -9.80 5.32
C THR A 42 11.75 -10.54 4.34
N CYS A 43 11.16 -11.38 3.47
CA CYS A 43 11.92 -12.10 2.45
C CYS A 43 12.55 -11.13 1.43
N SER A 44 13.70 -11.52 0.88
CA SER A 44 14.42 -10.76 -0.15
C SER A 44 13.53 -10.32 -1.33
N ALA A 45 12.61 -11.19 -1.78
CA ALA A 45 11.69 -10.88 -2.87
C ALA A 45 10.74 -9.71 -2.52
N CYS A 46 10.09 -9.74 -1.35
CA CYS A 46 9.24 -8.64 -0.89
C CYS A 46 10.03 -7.35 -0.70
N GLN A 47 11.27 -7.46 -0.21
CA GLN A 47 12.15 -6.31 -0.07
C GLN A 47 12.49 -5.69 -1.43
N ASN A 48 12.73 -6.49 -2.47
CA ASN A 48 12.97 -5.99 -3.83
C ASN A 48 11.74 -5.27 -4.39
N VAL A 49 10.54 -5.84 -4.21
CA VAL A 49 9.28 -5.19 -4.60
C VAL A 49 9.12 -3.84 -3.89
N TYR A 50 9.37 -3.81 -2.59
CA TYR A 50 9.31 -2.57 -1.80
C TYR A 50 10.31 -1.51 -2.30
N GLN A 51 11.54 -1.92 -2.60
CA GLN A 51 12.55 -1.01 -3.14
C GLN A 51 12.16 -0.47 -4.52
N MET A 52 11.51 -1.28 -5.36
CA MET A 52 10.97 -0.82 -6.64
C MET A 52 9.86 0.20 -6.46
N LEU A 53 8.90 -0.04 -5.56
CA LEU A 53 7.87 0.94 -5.21
C LEU A 53 8.51 2.24 -4.70
N TYR A 54 9.53 2.16 -3.86
CA TYR A 54 10.23 3.36 -3.36
C TYR A 54 10.95 4.12 -4.48
N ARG A 55 11.63 3.43 -5.39
CA ARG A 55 12.35 4.06 -6.51
C ARG A 55 11.43 4.77 -7.50
N HIS A 56 10.26 4.21 -7.77
CA HIS A 56 9.31 4.71 -8.78
C HIS A 56 8.20 5.60 -8.22
N LEU A 57 7.71 5.31 -7.01
CA LEU A 57 6.58 5.99 -6.36
C LEU A 57 6.95 6.68 -5.04
N GLY A 58 8.19 6.56 -4.57
CA GLY A 58 8.66 7.28 -3.38
C GLY A 58 8.15 6.66 -2.07
N GLY A 59 7.55 5.49 -2.14
CA GLY A 59 6.96 4.78 -1.01
C GLY A 59 5.74 3.97 -1.44
N TYR A 60 4.91 3.61 -0.45
CA TYR A 60 3.64 2.95 -0.70
C TYR A 60 2.61 3.94 -1.25
N PRO A 61 1.90 3.63 -2.35
CA PRO A 61 0.77 4.44 -2.77
C PRO A 61 -0.33 4.39 -1.71
N SER A 62 -0.96 5.54 -1.43
CA SER A 62 -2.06 5.72 -0.49
C SER A 62 -3.12 4.62 -0.58
N THR A 63 -3.55 4.27 -1.79
CA THR A 63 -4.59 3.26 -2.01
C THR A 63 -4.15 1.87 -1.52
N LEU A 64 -2.87 1.50 -1.69
CA LEU A 64 -2.34 0.24 -1.17
C LEU A 64 -2.18 0.26 0.36
N GLN A 65 -1.94 1.42 0.96
CA GLN A 65 -1.88 1.56 2.43
C GLN A 65 -3.26 1.40 3.09
N THR A 66 -4.32 1.82 2.40
CA THR A 66 -5.71 1.70 2.88
C THR A 66 -6.30 0.31 2.70
N MET A 67 -5.65 -0.57 1.94
CA MET A 67 -6.11 -1.95 1.76
C MET A 67 -5.96 -2.77 3.04
N SER A 68 -6.77 -3.83 3.14
CA SER A 68 -6.62 -4.83 4.20
C SER A 68 -5.22 -5.45 4.20
N PRO A 69 -4.69 -5.89 5.35
CA PRO A 69 -3.38 -6.56 5.41
C PRO A 69 -3.35 -7.82 4.52
N ASP A 70 -4.47 -8.53 4.38
CA ASP A 70 -4.58 -9.71 3.52
C ASP A 70 -4.44 -9.35 2.04
N ASP A 71 -5.06 -8.26 1.59
CA ASP A 71 -4.95 -7.81 0.19
C ASP A 71 -3.56 -7.26 -0.11
N GLN A 72 -2.94 -6.56 0.85
CA GLN A 72 -1.54 -6.18 0.75
C GLN A 72 -0.66 -7.44 0.61
N GLN A 73 -0.90 -8.48 1.41
CA GLN A 73 -0.16 -9.74 1.29
C GLN A 73 -0.38 -10.45 -0.05
N LYS A 74 -1.61 -10.45 -0.57
CA LYS A 74 -1.91 -10.98 -1.91
C LYS A 74 -1.12 -10.24 -2.98
N PHE A 75 -1.09 -8.90 -2.93
CA PHE A 75 -0.29 -8.10 -3.86
C PHE A 75 1.20 -8.50 -3.83
N PHE A 76 1.78 -8.65 -2.65
CA PHE A 76 3.19 -9.07 -2.51
C PHE A 76 3.42 -10.51 -2.99
N ARG A 77 2.49 -11.44 -2.73
CA ARG A 77 2.55 -12.82 -3.26
C ARG A 77 2.50 -12.84 -4.78
N THR A 78 1.54 -12.15 -5.39
CA THR A 78 1.38 -12.05 -6.84
C THR A 78 2.58 -11.38 -7.50
N SER A 79 3.09 -10.30 -6.89
CA SER A 79 4.26 -9.57 -7.39
C SER A 79 5.53 -10.40 -7.32
N ASN A 80 5.74 -11.15 -6.23
CA ASN A 80 6.89 -12.06 -6.11
C ASN A 80 6.85 -13.19 -7.15
N ARG A 81 5.67 -13.74 -7.43
CA ARG A 81 5.51 -14.81 -8.44
C ARG A 81 5.78 -14.32 -9.86
N SER A 82 5.40 -13.09 -10.17
CA SER A 82 5.46 -12.53 -11.52
C SER A 82 6.73 -11.73 -11.84
N ALA A 83 7.47 -11.28 -10.82
CA ALA A 83 8.67 -10.46 -10.98
C ALA A 83 9.91 -11.08 -10.29
N PRO A 84 10.40 -12.26 -10.74
CA PRO A 84 11.56 -12.90 -10.13
C PRO A 84 12.86 -12.12 -10.41
N LYS A 85 13.70 -12.00 -9.36
CA LYS A 85 15.09 -11.50 -9.24
C LYS A 85 15.46 -10.16 -9.91
N ASN A 86 14.98 -9.85 -11.11
CA ASN A 86 15.15 -8.60 -11.87
C ASN A 86 13.80 -8.00 -12.28
N GLY A 87 12.88 -7.88 -11.32
CA GLY A 87 11.51 -7.46 -11.57
C GLY A 87 11.41 -6.17 -12.40
N ARG A 88 10.86 -6.30 -13.62
CA ARG A 88 10.58 -5.13 -14.48
C ARG A 88 9.47 -4.31 -13.84
N TRP A 89 9.71 -3.01 -13.68
CA TRP A 89 8.72 -2.06 -13.16
C TRP A 89 7.36 -2.18 -13.87
N SER A 90 7.35 -2.45 -15.17
CA SER A 90 6.13 -2.61 -15.96
C SER A 90 5.20 -3.71 -15.42
N VAL A 91 5.76 -4.84 -14.97
CA VAL A 91 5.00 -5.97 -14.43
C VAL A 91 4.46 -5.61 -13.05
N LEU A 92 5.32 -5.05 -12.20
CA LEU A 92 4.92 -4.61 -10.87
C LEU A 92 3.84 -3.53 -10.93
N ARG A 93 3.97 -2.58 -11.86
CA ARG A 93 3.00 -1.53 -12.14
C ARG A 93 1.65 -2.13 -12.56
N ALA A 94 1.64 -3.10 -13.48
CA ALA A 94 0.41 -3.76 -13.91
C ALA A 94 -0.30 -4.45 -12.75
N ASN A 95 0.43 -5.23 -11.94
CA ASN A 95 -0.15 -5.90 -10.77
C ASN A 95 -0.67 -4.90 -9.73
N LEU A 96 0.06 -3.82 -9.50
CA LEU A 96 -0.35 -2.76 -8.57
C LEU A 96 -1.66 -2.11 -9.03
N ILE A 97 -1.77 -1.77 -10.32
CA ILE A 97 -3.00 -1.22 -10.89
C ILE A 97 -4.15 -2.22 -10.78
N THR A 98 -3.92 -3.50 -11.08
CA THR A 98 -4.95 -4.54 -10.99
C THR A 98 -5.48 -4.67 -9.57
N GLU A 99 -4.61 -4.76 -8.56
CA GLU A 99 -5.03 -4.86 -7.16
C GLU A 99 -5.71 -3.59 -6.64
N MET A 100 -5.19 -2.41 -7.00
CA MET A 100 -5.82 -1.12 -6.68
C MET A 100 -7.20 -0.97 -7.32
N THR A 101 -7.34 -1.42 -8.56
CA THR A 101 -8.62 -1.42 -9.28
C THR A 101 -9.59 -2.39 -8.63
N ARG A 102 -9.14 -3.62 -8.29
CA ARG A 102 -9.96 -4.62 -7.59
C ARG A 102 -10.50 -4.06 -6.27
N PHE A 103 -9.62 -3.50 -5.44
CA PHE A 103 -10.01 -2.88 -4.17
C PHE A 103 -10.99 -1.73 -4.37
N LYS A 104 -10.77 -0.87 -5.38
CA LYS A 104 -11.69 0.23 -5.66
C LYS A 104 -13.03 -0.24 -6.21
N VAL A 105 -13.06 -1.29 -7.03
CA VAL A 105 -14.31 -1.93 -7.46
C VAL A 105 -15.05 -2.46 -6.23
N GLU A 106 -14.37 -3.19 -5.34
CA GLU A 106 -14.95 -3.68 -4.09
C GLU A 106 -15.51 -2.52 -3.24
N GLN A 107 -14.78 -1.40 -3.10
CA GLN A 107 -15.24 -0.19 -2.40
C GLN A 107 -16.39 0.56 -3.09
N VAL A 108 -16.39 0.62 -4.43
CA VAL A 108 -17.42 1.31 -5.25
C VAL A 108 -18.69 0.48 -5.37
N THR A 109 -18.69 -0.76 -4.87
CA THR A 109 -19.90 -1.58 -4.78
C THR A 109 -20.87 -0.94 -3.78
N ARG A 110 -21.81 -0.16 -4.32
CA ARG A 110 -23.16 0.23 -3.83
C ARG A 110 -23.50 1.69 -4.13
N THR A 111 -23.25 2.16 -5.35
CA THR A 111 -24.01 3.32 -5.84
C THR A 111 -25.24 2.77 -6.56
N VAL A 112 -26.40 2.88 -5.92
CA VAL A 112 -27.68 2.54 -6.53
C VAL A 112 -28.08 3.75 -7.39
N GLU A 113 -27.92 3.62 -8.70
CA GLU A 113 -28.43 4.62 -9.63
C GLU A 113 -29.92 4.35 -9.87
N GLN A 114 -30.73 5.39 -9.75
CA GLN A 114 -32.15 5.35 -10.05
C GLN A 114 -32.38 6.04 -11.39
N LYS A 115 -32.65 5.25 -12.44
CA LYS A 115 -33.07 5.78 -13.74
C LYS A 115 -34.59 5.78 -13.79
N PHE A 116 -35.21 6.92 -14.09
CA PHE A 116 -36.65 7.01 -14.25
C PHE A 116 -37.04 6.65 -15.68
N LEU A 117 -37.74 5.54 -15.86
CA LEU A 117 -38.19 5.07 -17.16
C LEU A 117 -39.68 4.66 -17.10
N PRO A 118 -40.42 4.77 -18.20
CA PRO A 118 -41.78 4.25 -18.29
C PRO A 118 -41.82 2.72 -18.08
N LEU A 119 -42.94 2.19 -17.58
CA LEU A 119 -43.09 0.76 -17.28
C LEU A 119 -42.84 -0.14 -18.51
N GLY A 120 -43.26 0.28 -19.70
CA GLY A 120 -43.02 -0.47 -20.93
C GLY A 120 -41.52 -0.64 -21.26
N VAL A 121 -40.68 0.33 -20.87
CA VAL A 121 -39.22 0.22 -21.06
C VAL A 121 -38.62 -0.77 -20.07
N TRP A 122 -39.13 -0.84 -18.84
CA TRP A 122 -38.71 -1.86 -17.87
C TRP A 122 -39.12 -3.26 -18.29
N GLN A 123 -40.33 -3.41 -18.81
CA GLN A 123 -40.84 -4.69 -19.32
C GLN A 123 -40.00 -5.21 -20.49
N THR A 124 -39.63 -4.35 -21.43
CA THR A 124 -38.78 -4.73 -22.58
C THR A 124 -37.34 -5.07 -22.18
N GLN A 125 -36.83 -4.47 -21.10
CA GLN A 125 -35.56 -4.85 -20.50
C GLN A 125 -35.64 -6.14 -19.66
N GLY A 126 -36.82 -6.75 -19.52
CA GLY A 126 -37.03 -8.01 -18.79
C GLY A 126 -37.20 -7.85 -17.28
N PHE A 127 -37.46 -6.64 -16.79
CA PHE A 127 -37.74 -6.41 -15.38
C PHE A 127 -39.21 -6.71 -15.06
N ASP A 128 -39.43 -7.23 -13.86
CA ASP A 128 -40.75 -7.51 -13.31
C ASP A 128 -41.45 -6.20 -12.91
N THR A 129 -42.44 -5.79 -13.70
CA THR A 129 -43.13 -4.50 -13.56
C THR A 129 -43.82 -4.36 -12.21
N ASP A 130 -44.35 -5.45 -11.65
CA ASP A 130 -45.05 -5.42 -10.37
C ASP A 130 -44.08 -5.12 -9.22
N LYS A 131 -42.87 -5.68 -9.29
CA LYS A 131 -41.81 -5.39 -8.32
C LYS A 131 -41.27 -3.97 -8.44
N VAL A 132 -41.16 -3.45 -9.66
CA VAL A 132 -40.73 -2.07 -9.90
C VAL A 132 -41.79 -1.08 -9.40
N MET A 133 -43.07 -1.37 -9.59
CA MET A 133 -44.16 -0.55 -9.03
C MET A 133 -44.21 -0.61 -7.49
N ALA A 134 -43.97 -1.79 -6.91
CA ALA A 134 -44.04 -1.96 -5.46
C ALA A 134 -42.85 -1.34 -4.71
N LYS A 135 -41.65 -1.30 -5.30
CA LYS A 135 -40.41 -0.86 -4.63
C LYS A 135 -39.76 0.38 -5.24
N GLY A 136 -40.15 0.78 -6.45
CA GLY A 136 -39.55 1.89 -7.18
C GLY A 136 -40.16 3.24 -6.81
N GLU A 137 -39.37 4.31 -6.97
CA GLU A 137 -39.87 5.68 -6.83
C GLU A 137 -40.66 6.08 -8.07
N ARG A 138 -41.87 6.61 -7.88
CA ARG A 138 -42.71 7.15 -8.95
C ARG A 138 -42.48 8.64 -9.10
N ARG A 139 -42.31 9.11 -10.34
CA ARG A 139 -42.33 10.54 -10.70
C ARG A 139 -43.15 10.77 -11.96
N ASP A 140 -43.67 11.99 -12.09
CA ASP A 140 -44.30 12.44 -13.31
C ASP A 140 -43.30 13.23 -14.15
N CYS A 141 -43.22 12.90 -15.43
CA CYS A 141 -42.44 13.60 -16.44
C CYS A 141 -43.38 14.20 -17.47
N GLU A 142 -43.18 15.49 -17.80
CA GLU A 142 -44.03 16.21 -18.76
C GLU A 142 -44.08 15.54 -20.15
N VAL A 143 -42.99 14.88 -20.55
CA VAL A 143 -42.86 14.26 -21.88
C VAL A 143 -43.42 12.84 -21.92
N PHE A 144 -43.23 12.06 -20.85
CA PHE A 144 -43.50 10.61 -20.84
C PHE A 144 -44.63 10.18 -19.90
N GLY A 145 -45.22 11.12 -19.14
CA GLY A 145 -46.19 10.82 -18.10
C GLY A 145 -45.53 10.14 -16.89
N GLU A 146 -46.17 9.08 -16.38
CA GLU A 146 -45.70 8.36 -15.20
C GLU A 146 -44.42 7.54 -15.49
N VAL A 147 -43.36 7.82 -14.75
CA VAL A 147 -42.08 7.11 -14.81
C VAL A 147 -41.72 6.50 -13.47
N TRP A 148 -41.07 5.34 -13.53
CA TRP A 148 -40.69 4.55 -12.36
C TRP A 148 -39.18 4.34 -12.32
N ALA A 149 -38.60 4.43 -11.12
CA ALA A 149 -37.19 4.15 -10.90
C ALA A 149 -36.97 2.76 -10.28
N ALA A 150 -36.37 1.85 -11.04
CA ALA A 150 -35.80 0.63 -10.49
C ALA A 150 -34.42 0.93 -9.89
N PRO A 151 -34.07 0.39 -8.70
CA PRO A 151 -32.72 0.49 -8.16
C PRO A 151 -31.76 -0.35 -9.01
N LEU A 152 -30.93 0.31 -9.81
CA LEU A 152 -29.91 -0.33 -10.62
C LEU A 152 -28.55 -0.23 -9.94
N LEU A 153 -27.86 -1.36 -9.83
CA LEU A 153 -26.45 -1.37 -9.44
C LEU A 153 -25.60 -1.30 -10.72
N THR A 154 -25.19 -0.10 -11.11
CA THR A 154 -24.26 0.08 -12.23
C THR A 154 -22.82 0.02 -11.71
N VAL A 155 -22.00 -0.90 -12.23
CA VAL A 155 -20.55 -0.93 -11.95
C VAL A 155 -19.78 -0.65 -13.24
N LYS A 156 -19.15 0.52 -13.35
CA LYS A 156 -18.26 0.86 -14.47
C LYS A 156 -16.80 0.57 -14.09
N HIS A 157 -16.24 -0.50 -14.63
CA HIS A 157 -14.87 -0.94 -14.31
C HIS A 157 -13.78 -0.11 -15.01
N GLU A 158 -14.05 0.42 -16.20
CA GLU A 158 -13.06 1.12 -17.02
C GLU A 158 -12.63 2.47 -16.42
N ASP A 159 -13.59 3.24 -15.90
CA ASP A 159 -13.34 4.53 -15.24
C ASP A 159 -12.44 4.38 -14.02
N ILE A 160 -12.64 3.30 -13.24
CA ILE A 160 -11.87 3.01 -12.04
C ILE A 160 -10.43 2.70 -12.39
N ARG A 161 -10.21 1.84 -13.39
CA ARG A 161 -8.86 1.48 -13.84
C ARG A 161 -8.10 2.69 -14.36
N GLY A 162 -8.73 3.51 -15.22
CA GLY A 162 -8.12 4.73 -15.75
C GLY A 162 -7.73 5.72 -14.65
N SER A 163 -8.56 5.84 -13.62
CA SER A 163 -8.25 6.64 -12.42
C SER A 163 -7.00 6.13 -11.68
N MET A 164 -6.89 4.81 -11.47
CA MET A 164 -5.73 4.21 -10.80
C MET A 164 -4.45 4.36 -11.64
N GLU A 165 -4.54 4.22 -12.97
CA GLU A 165 -3.42 4.44 -13.88
C GLU A 165 -2.92 5.89 -13.84
N LYS A 166 -3.85 6.86 -13.79
CA LYS A 166 -3.53 8.29 -13.64
C LYS A 166 -2.88 8.59 -12.30
N GLU A 167 -3.36 7.99 -11.21
CA GLU A 167 -2.76 8.15 -9.87
C GLU A 167 -1.29 7.70 -9.85
N VAL A 168 -1.02 6.50 -10.37
CA VAL A 168 0.33 5.94 -10.44
C VAL A 168 1.22 6.80 -11.35
N ALA A 169 0.73 7.21 -12.53
CA ALA A 169 1.49 8.04 -13.46
C ALA A 169 1.85 9.41 -12.87
N THR A 170 0.94 10.04 -12.14
CA THR A 170 1.19 11.34 -11.48
C THR A 170 2.28 11.21 -10.42
N LYS A 171 2.26 10.13 -9.63
CA LYS A 171 3.31 9.85 -8.62
C LYS A 171 4.68 9.60 -9.26
N GLU A 172 4.72 8.85 -10.37
CA GLU A 172 5.96 8.64 -11.12
C GLU A 172 6.52 9.95 -11.68
N TYR A 173 5.65 10.80 -12.25
CA TYR A 173 6.05 12.08 -12.84
C TYR A 173 6.62 13.05 -11.80
N THR A 174 5.90 13.27 -10.70
CA THR A 174 6.32 14.19 -9.62
C THR A 174 7.67 13.80 -9.00
N LEU A 175 8.00 12.51 -8.94
CA LEU A 175 9.31 12.07 -8.46
C LEU A 175 10.42 12.24 -9.48
N LYS A 176 10.12 12.05 -10.77
CA LYS A 176 11.08 12.35 -11.84
C LYS A 176 11.44 13.84 -11.84
N GLU A 177 10.46 14.72 -11.70
CA GLU A 177 10.70 16.17 -11.57
C GLU A 177 11.57 16.49 -10.35
N LYS A 178 11.22 15.97 -9.17
CA LYS A 178 12.00 16.17 -7.94
C LYS A 178 13.45 15.67 -8.09
N LYS A 179 13.67 14.56 -8.79
CA LYS A 179 15.02 14.03 -9.07
C LYS A 179 15.81 14.93 -10.03
N GLN A 180 15.15 15.48 -11.06
CA GLN A 180 15.77 16.41 -12.00
C GLN A 180 16.13 17.74 -11.33
N VAL A 181 15.29 18.27 -10.46
CA VAL A 181 15.59 19.50 -9.70
C VAL A 181 16.79 19.28 -8.76
N LYS A 182 16.84 18.15 -8.04
CA LYS A 182 17.96 17.82 -7.14
C LYS A 182 19.29 17.64 -7.87
N THR A 183 19.28 17.00 -9.04
CA THR A 183 20.50 16.82 -9.85
C THR A 183 21.00 18.15 -10.42
N LYS A 184 20.11 19.02 -10.90
CA LYS A 184 20.47 20.38 -11.34
C LYS A 184 20.99 21.25 -10.19
N ALA A 185 20.40 21.16 -8.99
CA ALA A 185 20.87 21.87 -7.82
C ALA A 185 22.27 21.39 -7.38
N LYS A 186 22.51 20.06 -7.36
CA LYS A 186 23.82 19.49 -7.02
C LYS A 186 24.90 19.82 -8.05
N ALA A 187 24.56 19.85 -9.33
CA ALA A 187 25.47 20.29 -10.40
C ALA A 187 25.82 21.78 -10.29
N LYS A 188 24.86 22.64 -9.93
CA LYS A 188 25.10 24.08 -9.72
C LYS A 188 25.96 24.36 -8.48
N VAL A 189 25.82 23.57 -7.41
CA VAL A 189 26.67 23.67 -6.21
C VAL A 189 28.08 23.15 -6.48
N GLY A 190 28.24 22.06 -7.25
CA GLY A 190 29.57 21.58 -7.67
C GLY A 190 30.29 22.54 -8.61
N ALA A 191 29.56 23.19 -9.53
CA ALA A 191 30.14 24.19 -10.43
C ALA A 191 30.56 25.49 -9.71
N LEU A 192 29.98 25.79 -8.53
CA LEU A 192 30.41 26.93 -7.72
C LEU A 192 31.64 26.63 -6.84
N SER A 193 31.97 25.36 -6.59
CA SER A 193 33.17 24.99 -5.79
C SER A 193 34.44 24.77 -6.63
N GLU A 194 34.34 24.73 -7.96
CA GLU A 194 35.51 24.59 -8.86
C GLU A 194 36.12 25.93 -9.33
N GLN A 195 35.52 27.08 -8.98
CA GLN A 195 36.10 28.41 -9.23
C GLN A 195 36.76 29.06 -7.99
N ALA A 196 36.77 28.39 -6.83
CA ALA A 196 37.47 28.84 -5.63
C ALA A 196 38.73 27.97 -5.40
N GLY A 197 39.71 28.14 -6.29
CA GLY A 197 41.04 27.62 -6.05
C GLY A 197 41.76 28.42 -4.96
N HIS A 198 42.07 27.74 -3.86
CA HIS A 198 43.22 27.96 -2.97
C HIS A 198 43.13 29.06 -1.90
N GLU A 199 42.30 28.85 -0.87
CA GLU A 199 42.66 29.27 0.49
C GLU A 199 42.45 28.08 1.43
N GLN A 200 43.57 27.58 1.97
CA GLN A 200 43.64 26.39 2.80
C GLN A 200 43.13 26.74 4.19
N LEU A 201 41.83 26.59 4.43
CA LEU A 201 41.28 26.61 5.78
C LEU A 201 41.57 25.27 6.46
N GLN A 202 42.39 25.33 7.51
CA GLN A 202 42.54 24.26 8.49
C GLN A 202 41.17 23.98 9.09
N ILE A 203 40.70 22.75 8.91
CA ILE A 203 39.50 22.24 9.58
C ILE A 203 39.99 21.65 10.88
N ASP A 204 39.75 22.34 11.99
CA ASP A 204 39.96 21.81 13.34
C ASP A 204 39.02 20.60 13.55
N GLU A 205 39.61 19.47 13.95
CA GLU A 205 38.98 18.15 14.13
C GLU A 205 38.03 18.04 15.35
N ASP A 206 37.44 19.14 15.82
CA ASP A 206 36.66 19.15 17.08
C ASP A 206 35.14 19.38 16.92
N CYS A 207 34.58 19.31 15.71
CA CYS A 207 33.15 19.61 15.49
C CYS A 207 32.20 18.38 15.49
N TRP A 208 32.68 17.19 15.86
CA TRP A 208 31.86 15.97 15.97
C TRP A 208 31.55 15.57 17.43
N SER A 209 31.58 16.51 18.37
CA SER A 209 31.03 16.28 19.71
C SER A 209 29.51 16.38 19.68
N ILE A 210 28.86 15.22 19.58
CA ILE A 210 27.43 15.01 19.81
C ILE A 210 27.13 15.48 21.25
N PRO A 211 26.22 16.45 21.47
CA PRO A 211 25.80 16.77 22.82
C PRO A 211 25.04 15.57 23.40
N SER A 212 25.62 15.01 24.46
CA SER A 212 25.02 13.98 25.31
C SER A 212 23.68 14.47 25.83
N SER A 213 22.64 13.70 25.51
CA SER A 213 21.26 13.94 25.90
C SER A 213 21.05 13.55 27.36
N ASP A 214 21.16 14.51 28.28
CA ASP A 214 20.72 14.35 29.66
C ASP A 214 20.10 15.65 30.17
N GLU A 215 18.81 15.86 29.87
CA GLU A 215 17.93 16.69 30.71
C GLU A 215 16.46 16.36 30.39
N ALA A 216 15.83 15.64 31.32
CA ALA A 216 14.41 15.36 31.30
C ALA A 216 13.60 16.61 31.74
N PRO A 217 12.57 17.04 31.00
CA PRO A 217 11.69 18.09 31.50
C PRO A 217 10.73 17.53 32.57
N GLN A 218 10.88 18.06 33.78
CA GLN A 218 9.99 17.85 34.91
C GLN A 218 8.58 18.39 34.63
N THR A 219 7.61 17.59 35.04
CA THR A 219 6.20 17.92 35.18
C THR A 219 6.00 19.11 36.12
N THR A 220 5.25 20.12 35.70
CA THR A 220 4.60 21.06 36.64
C THR A 220 3.10 21.12 36.40
N GLU A 221 2.40 20.84 37.49
CA GLU A 221 0.96 20.86 37.68
C GLU A 221 0.39 22.27 37.44
N SER A 222 -0.76 22.36 36.77
CA SER A 222 -1.59 23.56 36.76
C SER A 222 -2.89 23.27 37.48
N LYS A 223 -3.02 23.94 38.63
CA LYS A 223 -4.12 23.90 39.59
C LYS A 223 -5.28 24.78 39.13
N ALA A 224 -6.47 24.32 39.46
CA ALA A 224 -7.79 24.90 39.19
C ALA A 224 -7.94 26.39 39.54
N ALA A 225 -8.71 27.10 38.71
CA ALA A 225 -9.41 28.33 39.05
C ALA A 225 -10.92 28.15 38.82
N LYS A 226 -11.65 28.69 39.78
CA LYS A 226 -13.05 28.50 40.14
C LYS A 226 -13.93 29.53 39.41
N VAL A 227 -15.08 29.10 38.90
CA VAL A 227 -16.28 29.94 38.63
C VAL A 227 -17.49 29.17 39.13
#